data_AF-A0A0J6JZ15-F1
#
_entry.id   AF-A0A0J6JZ15-F1
#
_cell.length_a   1.000
_cell.length_b   1.000
_cell.length_c   1.000
_cell.angle_alpha   90.00
_cell.angle_beta   90.00
_cell.angle_gamma   90.00
#
_symmetry.space_group_name_H-M   'P 1'
#
loop_
_entity.id
_entity.type
_entity.pdbx_description
1 polymer ?
#
loop_
_entity_poly.entity_id
_entity_poly.type
_entity_poly.pdbx_seq_one_letter_code
_entity_poly.pdbx_strand_id
1 'polypeptide(L)'
;MKRLFLCAAMALSLSACSALQQLGVPISSHPDTAPAKTRPPAAPAVNGKTDALLREANRLADKVKSGELTRLAAADQLGAFRLKVVGANPVDDNTFAMYRYLTVEREAGRIDQDAFRAKMDERLREWMRRWPKLNPKPAEPAFTNFLLKLYGLPPLVR
;
A
#
# COMPACT_ATOMS: atom_id res chain seq x y z
N MET A 1 42.44 -31.81 14.67
CA MET A 1 42.12 -33.12 14.05
C MET A 1 40.79 -32.98 13.32
N LYS A 2 40.77 -32.58 12.04
CA LYS A 2 40.70 -33.43 10.84
C LYS A 2 39.44 -34.33 10.81
N ARG A 3 38.38 -33.89 10.12
CA ARG A 3 37.60 -34.69 9.15
C ARG A 3 37.01 -33.77 8.08
N LEU A 4 37.72 -33.72 6.96
CA LEU A 4 37.23 -33.33 5.64
C LEU A 4 36.27 -34.43 5.14
N PHE A 5 35.14 -34.05 4.57
CA PHE A 5 34.57 -34.75 3.42
C PHE A 5 33.99 -33.73 2.44
N LEU A 6 34.65 -33.68 1.29
CA LEU A 6 34.28 -33.02 0.04
C LEU A 6 33.30 -33.91 -0.75
N CYS A 7 32.74 -33.28 -1.80
CA CYS A 7 31.99 -33.84 -2.94
C CYS A 7 30.46 -33.93 -2.71
N ALA A 8 29.58 -33.49 -3.61
CA ALA A 8 29.73 -33.27 -5.04
C ALA A 8 28.81 -32.14 -5.54
N ALA A 9 29.30 -31.47 -6.58
CA ALA A 9 28.56 -30.55 -7.42
C ALA A 9 27.48 -31.28 -8.23
N MET A 10 26.32 -30.64 -8.42
CA MET A 10 25.58 -30.78 -9.67
C MET A 10 24.76 -29.53 -9.93
N ALA A 11 25.28 -28.73 -10.86
CA ALA A 11 24.57 -27.66 -11.53
C ALA A 11 23.77 -28.23 -12.72
N LEU A 12 22.83 -27.41 -13.20
CA LEU A 12 22.18 -27.46 -14.53
C LEU A 12 20.92 -28.34 -14.66
N SER A 13 19.76 -27.67 -14.69
CA SER A 13 18.96 -27.66 -15.92
C SER A 13 17.94 -26.51 -15.89
N LEU A 14 18.14 -25.55 -16.80
CA LEU A 14 17.11 -24.59 -17.19
C LEU A 14 16.10 -25.34 -18.06
N SER A 15 14.84 -25.41 -17.62
CA SER A 15 13.73 -25.83 -18.48
C SER A 15 12.93 -24.59 -18.88
N ALA A 16 13.25 -24.07 -20.07
CA ALA A 16 12.46 -23.09 -20.78
C ALA A 16 11.71 -23.82 -21.90
N CYS A 17 10.41 -24.07 -21.71
CA CYS A 17 9.53 -24.49 -22.79
C CYS A 17 8.90 -23.23 -23.42
N SER A 18 9.56 -22.73 -24.45
CA SER A 18 8.99 -21.79 -25.42
C SER A 18 8.13 -22.57 -26.40
N ALA A 19 6.80 -22.42 -26.31
CA ALA A 19 5.87 -23.01 -27.27
C ALA A 19 5.23 -21.93 -28.15
N LEU A 20 5.47 -22.09 -29.45
CA LEU A 20 4.62 -21.71 -30.60
C LEU A 20 4.52 -20.22 -30.99
N GLN A 21 5.47 -19.85 -31.86
CA GLN A 21 5.25 -19.07 -33.10
C GLN A 21 4.12 -19.75 -33.91
N GLN A 22 3.09 -19.10 -34.47
CA GLN A 22 3.05 -18.00 -35.45
C GLN A 22 2.01 -18.44 -36.48
N LEU A 23 1.15 -17.55 -36.97
CA LEU A 23 0.58 -17.56 -38.33
C LEU A 23 -0.27 -16.30 -38.53
N GLY A 24 0.11 -15.46 -39.52
CA GLY A 24 -0.68 -14.30 -39.96
C GLY A 24 0.15 -13.13 -40.51
N VAL A 25 0.65 -13.28 -41.75
CA VAL A 25 1.25 -12.25 -42.65
C VAL A 25 0.07 -11.64 -43.46
N PRO A 26 0.06 -10.39 -44.04
CA PRO A 26 1.18 -9.63 -44.65
C PRO A 26 1.30 -8.13 -44.31
N ILE A 27 2.46 -7.63 -44.76
CA ILE A 27 2.98 -6.27 -44.73
C ILE A 27 2.23 -5.39 -45.74
N SER A 28 1.84 -4.19 -45.33
CA SER A 28 1.68 -3.05 -46.25
C SER A 28 2.29 -1.81 -45.59
N SER A 29 3.29 -1.27 -46.27
CA SER A 29 4.10 -0.13 -45.87
C SER A 29 3.35 1.17 -46.14
N HIS A 30 3.11 1.98 -45.11
CA HIS A 30 2.85 3.41 -45.23
C HIS A 30 3.55 4.13 -44.06
N PRO A 31 4.32 5.21 -44.32
CA PRO A 31 4.89 6.03 -43.26
C PRO A 31 3.86 7.08 -42.80
N ASP A 32 4.13 7.64 -41.61
CA ASP A 32 3.47 8.79 -41.00
C ASP A 32 2.08 8.58 -40.41
N THR A 33 2.05 8.35 -39.09
CA THR A 33 1.42 9.21 -38.06
C THR A 33 1.27 8.38 -36.78
N ALA A 34 1.82 8.89 -35.68
CA ALA A 34 1.84 8.22 -34.38
C ALA A 34 0.44 7.75 -33.93
N PRO A 35 0.27 6.47 -33.51
CA PRO A 35 -0.98 6.05 -32.92
C PRO A 35 -0.98 6.40 -31.43
N ALA A 36 -1.85 7.34 -31.08
CA ALA A 36 -2.26 7.64 -29.71
C ALA A 36 -2.65 6.33 -29.02
N LYS A 37 -1.93 5.98 -27.95
CA LYS A 37 -2.27 4.84 -27.09
C LYS A 37 -3.65 5.08 -26.49
N THR A 38 -4.64 4.35 -26.99
CA THR A 38 -5.97 4.23 -26.38
C THR A 38 -5.79 3.60 -24.99
N ARG A 39 -5.73 4.45 -23.97
CA ARG A 39 -5.74 4.05 -22.57
C ARG A 39 -7.08 3.36 -22.30
N PRO A 40 -7.11 2.13 -21.75
CA PRO A 40 -8.35 1.54 -21.25
C PRO A 40 -9.01 2.51 -20.26
N PRO A 41 -10.35 2.59 -20.19
CA PRO A 41 -11.03 3.48 -19.26
C PRO A 41 -10.54 3.16 -17.85
N ALA A 42 -9.87 4.14 -17.24
CA ALA A 42 -9.36 4.03 -15.89
C ALA A 42 -10.53 3.78 -14.96
N ALA A 43 -10.43 2.71 -14.15
CA ALA A 43 -11.24 2.56 -12.96
C ALA A 43 -11.26 3.90 -12.18
N PRO A 44 -12.40 4.28 -11.56
CA PRO A 44 -12.58 5.60 -10.96
C PRO A 44 -11.44 5.93 -9.98
N ALA A 45 -11.14 7.22 -9.85
CA ALA A 45 -9.94 7.83 -9.26
C ALA A 45 -9.67 7.59 -7.75
N VAL A 46 -10.07 6.44 -7.21
CA VAL A 46 -9.83 5.97 -5.84
C VAL A 46 -8.32 5.83 -5.53
N ASN A 47 -7.49 5.69 -6.57
CA ASN A 47 -6.07 5.36 -6.42
C ASN A 47 -5.18 6.59 -6.18
N GLY A 48 -5.52 7.78 -6.69
CA GLY A 48 -4.57 8.91 -6.73
C GLY A 48 -4.11 9.40 -5.34
N LYS A 49 -5.06 9.63 -4.42
CA LYS A 49 -4.77 10.11 -3.05
C LYS A 49 -4.16 9.00 -2.18
N THR A 50 -4.70 7.79 -2.28
CA THR A 50 -4.21 6.60 -1.58
C THR A 50 -2.77 6.27 -1.97
N ASP A 51 -2.44 6.36 -3.26
CA ASP A 51 -1.09 6.14 -3.76
C ASP A 51 -0.12 7.25 -3.34
N ALA A 52 -0.60 8.51 -3.27
CA ALA A 52 0.20 9.61 -2.72
C ALA A 52 0.54 9.38 -1.25
N LEU A 53 -0.43 8.92 -0.44
CA LEU A 53 -0.21 8.52 0.95
C LEU A 53 0.77 7.36 1.07
N LEU A 54 0.66 6.34 0.21
CA LEU A 54 1.57 5.20 0.22
C LEU A 54 3.02 5.62 -0.09
N ARG A 55 3.23 6.47 -1.10
CA ARG A 55 4.57 7.00 -1.42
C ARG A 55 5.17 7.77 -0.25
N GLU A 56 4.37 8.63 0.37
CA GLU A 56 4.83 9.40 1.54
C GLU A 56 5.14 8.49 2.74
N ALA A 57 4.28 7.51 3.01
CA ALA A 57 4.50 6.53 4.08
C ALA A 57 5.81 5.74 3.86
N ASN A 58 6.11 5.33 2.62
CA ASN A 58 7.37 4.64 2.30
C ASN A 58 8.58 5.56 2.51
N ARG A 59 8.53 6.80 2.03
CA ARG A 59 9.58 7.80 2.25
C ARG A 59 9.85 8.02 3.74
N LEU A 60 8.80 8.10 4.55
CA LEU A 60 8.90 8.25 6.01
C LEU A 60 9.44 6.98 6.68
N ALA A 61 9.03 5.80 6.22
CA ALA A 61 9.54 4.52 6.72
C ALA A 61 11.05 4.38 6.47
N ASP A 62 11.55 4.82 5.33
CA ASP A 62 12.99 4.83 5.03
C ASP A 62 13.76 5.72 6.01
N LYS A 63 13.22 6.90 6.34
CA LYS A 63 13.80 7.80 7.35
C LYS A 63 13.77 7.25 8.78
N VAL A 64 12.72 6.50 9.11
CA VAL A 64 12.67 5.78 10.39
C VAL A 64 13.72 4.69 10.43
N LYS A 65 13.89 3.96 9.31
CA LYS A 65 14.87 2.89 9.19
C LYS A 65 16.31 3.41 9.24
N SER A 66 16.59 4.60 8.68
CA SER A 66 17.90 5.25 8.76
C SER A 66 18.18 5.90 10.12
N GLY A 67 17.17 6.01 10.99
CA GLY A 67 17.27 6.68 12.30
C GLY A 67 17.13 8.20 12.24
N GLU A 68 16.88 8.78 11.06
CA GLU A 68 16.63 10.22 10.90
C GLU A 68 15.33 10.68 11.57
N LEU A 69 14.33 9.80 11.67
CA LEU A 69 13.04 10.07 12.31
C LEU A 69 12.66 8.99 13.32
N THR A 70 12.01 9.39 14.40
CA THR A 70 11.30 8.45 15.26
C THR A 70 9.99 8.02 14.59
N ARG A 71 9.41 6.89 15.01
CA ARG A 71 8.12 6.43 14.46
C ARG A 71 7.01 7.44 14.74
N LEU A 72 7.06 8.08 15.91
CA LEU A 72 6.10 9.12 16.27
C LEU A 72 6.23 10.36 15.37
N ALA A 73 7.46 10.83 15.11
CA ALA A 73 7.69 11.96 14.21
C ALA A 73 7.25 11.64 12.77
N ALA A 74 7.49 10.41 12.31
CA ALA A 74 7.00 9.95 11.02
C ALA A 74 5.45 9.88 10.98
N ALA A 75 4.80 9.40 12.03
CA ALA A 75 3.34 9.40 12.13
C ALA A 75 2.78 10.83 12.06
N ASP A 76 3.40 11.79 12.74
CA ASP A 76 2.98 13.19 12.73
C ASP A 76 3.15 13.84 11.34
N GLN A 77 4.26 13.58 10.65
CA GLN A 77 4.44 14.04 9.26
C GLN A 77 3.43 13.43 8.31
N LEU A 78 3.14 12.13 8.43
CA LEU A 78 2.11 11.46 7.63
C LEU A 78 0.72 12.05 7.90
N GLY A 79 0.42 12.40 9.15
CA GLY A 79 -0.81 13.09 9.54
C GLY A 79 -0.98 14.46 8.88
N ALA A 80 0.08 15.27 8.90
CA ALA A 80 0.09 16.57 8.24
C ALA A 80 -0.08 16.43 6.71
N PHE A 81 0.62 15.46 6.11
CA PHE A 81 0.50 15.18 4.68
C PHE A 81 -0.91 14.70 4.30
N ARG A 82 -1.53 13.82 5.11
CA ARG A 82 -2.93 13.40 4.93
C ARG A 82 -3.85 14.61 4.83
N LEU A 83 -3.75 15.55 5.77
CA LEU A 83 -4.60 16.74 5.77
C LEU A 83 -4.36 17.61 4.53
N LYS A 84 -3.10 17.73 4.06
CA LYS A 84 -2.76 18.47 2.83
C LYS A 84 -3.35 17.84 1.56
N VAL A 85 -3.37 16.51 1.46
CA VAL A 85 -3.79 15.79 0.23
C VAL A 85 -5.27 15.43 0.22
N VAL A 86 -5.80 15.02 1.36
CA VAL A 86 -7.17 14.50 1.50
C VAL A 86 -8.13 15.56 2.04
N GLY A 87 -7.62 16.47 2.87
CA GLY A 87 -8.45 17.38 3.66
C GLY A 87 -9.01 16.72 4.93
N ALA A 88 -9.92 17.44 5.60
CA ALA A 88 -10.65 16.91 6.74
C ALA A 88 -11.62 15.82 6.29
N ASN A 89 -11.58 14.66 6.95
CA ASN A 89 -12.53 13.57 6.72
C ASN A 89 -12.74 12.84 8.04
N PRO A 90 -13.97 12.76 8.56
CA PRO A 90 -14.22 12.26 9.91
C PRO A 90 -13.80 10.80 10.13
N VAL A 91 -13.79 9.97 9.08
CA VAL A 91 -13.34 8.57 9.16
C VAL A 91 -11.81 8.50 9.17
N ASP A 92 -11.16 9.29 8.33
CA ASP A 92 -9.69 9.38 8.31
C ASP A 92 -9.12 10.03 9.57
N ASP A 93 -9.76 11.10 10.06
CA ASP A 93 -9.38 11.82 11.27
C ASP A 93 -9.44 10.90 12.49
N ASN A 94 -10.53 10.14 12.61
CA ASN A 94 -10.69 9.17 13.68
C ASN A 94 -9.71 7.99 13.58
N THR A 95 -9.50 7.45 12.38
CA THR A 95 -8.58 6.34 12.15
C THR A 95 -7.14 6.76 12.42
N PHE A 96 -6.75 7.95 11.98
CA PHE A 96 -5.41 8.49 12.24
C PHE A 96 -5.19 8.78 13.73
N ALA A 97 -6.20 9.30 14.44
CA ALA A 97 -6.09 9.50 15.88
C ALA A 97 -5.77 8.19 16.62
N MET A 98 -6.44 7.08 16.25
CA MET A 98 -6.13 5.75 16.78
C MET A 98 -4.72 5.30 16.39
N TYR A 99 -4.36 5.40 15.11
CA TYR A 99 -3.01 5.06 14.62
C TYR A 99 -1.90 5.79 15.39
N ARG A 100 -2.05 7.11 15.59
CA ARG A 100 -1.10 7.94 16.32
C ARG A 100 -1.04 7.55 17.79
N TYR A 101 -2.19 7.36 18.43
CA TYR A 101 -2.27 6.90 19.82
C TYR A 101 -1.51 5.59 20.01
N LEU A 102 -1.78 4.57 19.19
CA LEU A 102 -1.09 3.29 19.27
C LEU A 102 0.41 3.40 18.97
N THR A 103 0.80 4.36 18.12
CA THR A 103 2.22 4.64 17.87
C THR A 103 2.90 5.14 19.14
N VAL A 104 2.26 6.06 19.88
CA VAL A 104 2.76 6.52 21.19
C VAL A 104 2.84 5.37 22.18
N GLU A 105 1.81 4.54 22.30
CA GLU A 105 1.80 3.39 23.21
C GLU A 105 2.95 2.41 22.90
N ARG A 106 3.22 2.16 21.62
CA ARG A 106 4.29 1.28 21.17
C ARG A 106 5.68 1.87 21.43
N GLU A 107 5.87 3.16 21.16
CA GLU A 107 7.15 3.84 21.44
C GLU A 107 7.41 3.94 22.96
N ALA A 108 6.36 3.99 23.78
CA ALA A 108 6.47 3.90 25.23
C ALA A 108 6.68 2.46 25.76
N GLY A 109 6.73 1.45 24.89
CA GLY A 109 6.89 0.04 25.26
C GLY A 109 5.67 -0.58 25.96
N ARG A 110 4.50 0.08 25.91
CA ARG A 110 3.26 -0.41 26.55
C ARG A 110 2.54 -1.46 25.72
N ILE A 111 2.75 -1.45 24.40
CA ILE A 111 2.25 -2.47 23.48
C ILE A 111 3.35 -2.87 22.50
N ASP A 112 3.31 -4.11 22.05
CA ASP A 112 4.18 -4.60 20.99
C ASP A 112 3.56 -4.39 19.59
N GLN A 113 4.23 -4.94 18.58
CA GLN A 113 3.79 -4.86 17.19
C GLN A 113 2.48 -5.63 16.93
N ASP A 114 2.26 -6.76 17.61
CA ASP A 114 1.12 -7.63 17.37
C ASP A 114 -0.14 -7.03 18.00
N ALA A 115 -0.03 -6.53 19.22
CA ALA A 115 -1.07 -5.76 19.88
C ALA A 115 -1.44 -4.48 19.10
N PHE A 116 -0.45 -3.79 18.52
CA PHE A 116 -0.70 -2.66 17.62
C PHE A 116 -1.53 -3.09 16.41
N ARG A 117 -1.12 -4.16 15.72
CA ARG A 117 -1.79 -4.67 14.53
C ARG A 117 -3.22 -5.12 14.84
N ALA A 118 -3.41 -5.87 15.93
CA ALA A 118 -4.73 -6.35 16.34
C ALA A 118 -5.71 -5.18 16.61
N LYS A 119 -5.27 -4.16 17.36
CA LYS A 119 -6.10 -2.99 17.67
C LYS A 119 -6.44 -2.16 16.43
N MET A 120 -5.51 -2.04 15.48
CA MET A 120 -5.78 -1.38 14.21
C MET A 120 -6.73 -2.18 13.32
N ASP A 121 -6.54 -3.50 13.20
CA ASP A 121 -7.43 -4.38 12.44
C ASP A 121 -8.88 -4.31 12.98
N GLU A 122 -9.06 -4.38 14.29
CA GLU A 122 -10.35 -4.21 14.95
C GLU A 122 -11.01 -2.87 14.58
N ARG A 123 -10.25 -1.76 14.68
CA ARG A 123 -10.73 -0.42 14.30
C ARG A 123 -11.17 -0.36 12.84
N LEU A 124 -10.40 -0.94 11.94
CA LEU A 124 -10.70 -0.93 10.50
C LEU A 124 -11.96 -1.75 10.19
N ARG A 125 -12.10 -2.93 10.78
CA ARG A 125 -13.30 -3.78 10.65
C ARG A 125 -14.55 -3.10 11.21
N GLU A 126 -14.40 -2.38 12.32
CA GLU A 126 -15.50 -1.60 12.88
C GLU A 126 -15.96 -0.50 11.91
N TRP A 127 -15.03 0.19 11.27
CA TRP A 127 -15.39 1.14 10.22
C TRP A 127 -16.09 0.48 9.03
N MET A 128 -15.61 -0.69 8.59
CA MET A 128 -16.28 -1.46 7.52
C MET A 128 -17.72 -1.84 7.89
N ARG A 129 -17.97 -2.24 9.14
CA ARG A 129 -19.31 -2.59 9.63
C ARG A 129 -20.25 -1.39 9.70
N ARG A 130 -19.71 -0.22 10.08
CA ARG A 130 -20.47 1.04 10.19
C ARG A 130 -20.72 1.69 8.84
N TRP A 131 -19.81 1.52 7.88
CA TRP A 131 -19.80 2.24 6.61
C TRP A 131 -21.11 2.17 5.80
N PRO A 132 -21.80 1.01 5.66
CA PRO A 132 -23.07 0.94 4.94
C PRO A 132 -24.20 1.73 5.61
N LYS A 133 -24.09 2.00 6.91
CA LYS A 133 -25.12 2.67 7.73
C LYS A 133 -24.84 4.16 7.90
N LEU A 134 -23.69 4.65 7.43
CA LEU A 134 -23.25 6.02 7.65
C LEU A 134 -23.96 6.97 6.67
N ASN A 135 -24.71 7.94 7.20
CA ASN A 135 -25.42 8.93 6.41
C ASN A 135 -25.34 10.33 7.09
N PRO A 136 -24.85 11.38 6.41
CA PRO A 136 -24.22 11.37 5.10
C PRO A 136 -22.88 10.63 5.12
N LYS A 137 -22.60 9.88 4.05
CA LYS A 137 -21.32 9.18 3.89
C LYS A 137 -20.24 10.20 3.47
N PRO A 138 -19.12 10.35 4.21
CA PRO A 138 -18.06 11.29 3.84
C PRO A 138 -17.42 10.89 2.50
N ALA A 139 -16.83 11.88 1.81
CA ALA A 139 -16.17 11.64 0.54
C ALA A 139 -14.85 10.89 0.76
N GLU A 140 -14.72 9.71 0.15
CA GLU A 140 -13.47 8.93 -0.02
C GLU A 140 -12.45 9.03 1.14
N PRO A 141 -12.57 8.18 2.18
CA PRO A 141 -11.62 8.16 3.29
C PRO A 141 -10.29 7.52 2.85
N ALA A 142 -9.45 8.30 2.20
CA ALA A 142 -8.23 7.84 1.53
C ALA A 142 -7.19 7.27 2.50
N PHE A 143 -7.04 7.84 3.71
CA PHE A 143 -6.11 7.29 4.69
C PHE A 143 -6.60 5.96 5.27
N THR A 144 -7.89 5.87 5.55
CA THR A 144 -8.51 4.62 6.02
C THR A 144 -8.42 3.55 4.94
N ASN A 145 -8.67 3.90 3.67
CA ASN A 145 -8.50 2.98 2.53
C ASN A 145 -7.04 2.57 2.30
N PHE A 146 -6.09 3.47 2.53
CA PHE A 146 -4.66 3.14 2.55
C PHE A 146 -4.36 2.07 3.61
N LEU A 147 -4.85 2.25 4.84
CA LEU A 147 -4.66 1.26 5.90
C LEU A 147 -5.39 -0.06 5.58
N LEU A 148 -6.63 -0.02 5.08
CA LEU A 148 -7.35 -1.23 4.67
C LEU A 148 -6.54 -2.04 3.66
N LYS A 149 -5.94 -1.38 2.65
CA LYS A 149 -5.04 -2.02 1.68
C LYS A 149 -3.84 -2.69 2.35
N LEU A 150 -3.20 -2.03 3.34
CA LEU A 150 -2.08 -2.61 4.09
C LEU A 150 -2.48 -3.82 4.95
N TYR A 151 -3.74 -3.88 5.39
CA TYR A 151 -4.29 -4.98 6.19
C TYR A 151 -4.97 -6.06 5.32
N GLY A 152 -4.93 -5.94 3.98
CA GLY A 152 -5.57 -6.89 3.08
C GLY A 152 -7.11 -6.87 3.13
N LEU A 153 -7.69 -5.75 3.57
CA LEU A 153 -9.13 -5.55 3.71
C LEU A 153 -9.70 -4.76 2.51
N PRO A 154 -10.97 -4.99 2.13
CA PRO A 154 -11.60 -4.25 1.03
C PRO A 154 -11.79 -2.76 1.38
N PRO A 155 -11.72 -1.86 0.39
CA PRO A 155 -11.84 -0.43 0.62
C PRO A 155 -13.28 0.00 0.95
N LEU A 156 -13.40 1.11 1.66
CA LEU A 156 -14.66 1.81 1.90
C LEU A 156 -15.06 2.59 0.64
N VAL A 157 -15.89 1.97 -0.19
CA VAL A 157 -16.44 2.58 -1.42
C VAL A 157 -17.78 3.26 -1.14
N ARG A 158 -18.02 4.40 -1.79
CA ARG A 158 -19.30 5.11 -1.62
C ARG A 158 -20.45 4.28 -2.16
#